data_AF-A0A950QQI9-F1
#
_entry.id   AF-A0A950QQI9-F1
#
_cell.length_a   1.000
_cell.length_b   1.000
_cell.length_c   1.000
_cell.angle_alpha   90.00
_cell.angle_beta   90.00
_cell.angle_gamma   90.00
#
_symmetry.space_group_name_H-M   'P 1'
#
loop_
_entity.id
_entity.type
_entity.pdbx_description
1 polymer ?
#
loop_
_entity_poly.entity_id
_entity_poly.type
_entity_poly.pdbx_seq_one_letter_code
_entity_poly.pdbx_strand_id
1 'polypeptide(L)' 'MPAITPEQFLARVRKQAPAPAPAYLFLGPEAYYRRLCKEALIAEALNAESRAEGLTQIDLEETSLREILDDARSLSLFTP' A
#
# COMPACT_ATOMS: atom_id res chain seq x y z
N MET A 1 -12.03 8.86 4.36
CA MET A 1 -11.98 7.71 3.44
C MET A 1 -13.18 6.82 3.74
N PRO A 2 -14.08 6.55 2.79
CA PRO A 2 -15.21 5.66 3.04
C PRO A 2 -14.70 4.24 3.31
N ALA A 3 -15.22 3.59 4.35
CA ALA A 3 -14.98 2.17 4.59
C ALA A 3 -15.55 1.35 3.43
N ILE A 4 -14.76 0.42 2.89
CA ILE A 4 -15.18 -0.48 1.81
C ILE A 4 -14.77 -1.91 2.14
N THR A 5 -15.47 -2.86 1.55
CA THR A 5 -15.17 -4.28 1.74
C THR A 5 -13.94 -4.69 0.94
N PRO A 6 -13.26 -5.80 1.30
CA PRO A 6 -12.15 -6.34 0.52
C PRO A 6 -12.50 -6.56 -0.96
N GLU A 7 -13.70 -7.07 -1.26
CA GLU A 7 -14.15 -7.34 -2.62
C GLU A 7 -14.29 -6.03 -3.42
N GLN A 8 -14.85 -5.00 -2.80
CA GLN A 8 -14.97 -3.67 -3.40
C GLN A 8 -13.60 -3.05 -3.65
N PHE A 9 -12.65 -3.21 -2.73
CA PHE A 9 -11.28 -2.76 -2.89
C PHE A 9 -10.59 -3.46 -4.07
N LEU A 10 -10.65 -4.79 -4.12
CA LEU A 10 -10.04 -5.61 -5.19
C LEU A 10 -10.62 -5.28 -6.56
N ALA A 11 -11.92 -4.99 -6.63
CA ALA A 11 -12.57 -4.57 -7.88
C ALA A 11 -12.11 -3.17 -8.35
N ARG A 12 -11.75 -2.27 -7.42
CA ARG A 12 -11.28 -0.92 -7.75
C ARG A 12 -9.82 -0.89 -8.16
N VAL A 13 -8.95 -1.54 -7.40
CA VAL A 13 -7.50 -1.50 -7.65
C VAL A 13 -7.15 -2.07 -9.03
N ARG A 14 -7.86 -3.12 -9.47
CA ARG A 14 -7.65 -3.75 -10.79
C ARG A 14 -8.20 -2.96 -11.99
N LYS A 15 -9.02 -1.92 -11.77
CA LYS A 15 -9.71 -1.20 -12.85
C LYS A 15 -8.94 0.02 -13.37
N GLN A 16 -7.73 0.29 -12.87
CA GLN A 16 -6.81 1.33 -13.34
C GLN A 16 -7.34 2.78 -13.39
N ALA A 17 -8.51 3.06 -12.78
CA ALA A 17 -9.03 4.41 -12.61
C ALA A 17 -10.01 4.50 -11.42
N PRO A 18 -9.89 5.51 -10.55
CA PRO A 18 -8.81 6.50 -10.44
C PRO A 18 -7.49 5.90 -9.93
N ALA A 19 -6.40 6.68 -10.01
CA ALA A 19 -5.11 6.32 -9.41
C ALA A 19 -5.28 5.87 -7.95
N PRO A 20 -4.43 4.95 -7.44
CA PRO A 20 -4.49 4.53 -6.05
C PRO A 20 -4.46 5.72 -5.10
N ALA A 21 -5.20 5.62 -4.00
CA ALA A 21 -5.13 6.60 -2.94
C ALA A 21 -3.71 6.62 -2.34
N PRO A 22 -3.22 7.75 -1.82
CA PRO A 22 -1.88 7.85 -1.22
C PRO A 22 -1.66 6.92 -0.03
N ALA A 23 -2.74 6.50 0.65
CA ALA A 23 -2.67 5.60 1.79
C ALA A 23 -3.92 4.72 1.89
N TYR A 24 -3.71 3.49 2.39
CA TYR A 24 -4.76 2.52 2.67
C TYR A 24 -4.56 1.96 4.08
N LEU A 25 -5.67 1.75 4.80
CA LEU A 25 -5.68 1.12 6.11
C LEU A 25 -6.54 -0.14 6.05
N PHE A 26 -5.91 -1.30 6.22
CA PHE A 26 -6.59 -2.60 6.23
C PHE A 26 -6.86 -3.05 7.67
N LEU A 27 -8.12 -2.98 8.11
CA LEU A 27 -8.57 -3.39 9.45
C LEU A 27 -9.46 -4.62 9.38
N GLY A 28 -9.52 -5.37 10.49
CA GLY A 28 -10.34 -6.57 10.64
C GLY A 28 -9.49 -7.79 11.00
N PRO A 29 -10.09 -8.86 11.57
CA PRO A 29 -9.36 -10.02 12.07
C PRO A 29 -8.84 -10.94 10.94
N GLU A 30 -9.52 -11.03 9.80
CA GLU A 30 -9.15 -11.91 8.68
C GLU A 30 -7.82 -11.53 7.99
N ALA A 31 -6.75 -12.24 8.35
CA ALA A 31 -5.42 -12.05 7.74
C ALA A 31 -5.39 -12.36 6.23
N TYR A 32 -6.22 -13.31 5.77
CA TYR A 32 -6.29 -13.70 4.36
C TYR A 32 -6.67 -12.52 3.47
N TYR A 33 -7.73 -11.78 3.82
CA TYR A 33 -8.17 -10.62 3.03
C TYR A 33 -7.18 -9.46 3.09
N ARG A 34 -6.55 -9.23 4.25
CA ARG A 34 -5.47 -8.22 4.36
C ARG A 34 -4.31 -8.55 3.41
N ARG A 35 -3.90 -9.82 3.35
CA ARG A 35 -2.85 -10.28 2.44
C ARG A 35 -3.25 -10.09 0.98
N LEU A 36 -4.44 -10.54 0.60
CA LEU A 36 -4.94 -10.39 -0.78
C LEU A 36 -4.99 -8.91 -1.23
N CYS A 37 -5.50 -8.02 -0.37
CA CYS A 37 -5.56 -6.59 -0.69
C CYS A 37 -4.17 -5.98 -0.82
N LYS A 38 -3.23 -6.32 0.08
CA LYS A 38 -1.83 -5.88 0.01
C LYS A 38 -1.16 -6.32 -1.30
N GLU A 39 -1.31 -7.59 -1.66
CA GLU A 39 -0.72 -8.15 -2.88
C GLU A 39 -1.28 -7.49 -4.14
N ALA A 40 -2.59 -7.27 -4.19
CA ALA A 40 -3.23 -6.57 -5.31
C ALA A 40 -2.77 -5.12 -5.43
N LEU A 41 -2.59 -4.40 -4.31
CA LEU A 41 -2.08 -3.04 -4.30
C LEU A 41 -0.64 -2.97 -4.82
N ILE A 42 0.24 -3.86 -4.34
CA ILE A 42 1.64 -3.90 -4.77
C ILE A 42 1.75 -4.19 -6.27
N ALA A 43 0.97 -5.16 -6.76
CA ALA A 43 0.99 -5.54 -8.17
C ALA A 43 0.51 -4.42 -9.11
N GLU A 44 -0.39 -3.56 -8.62
CA GLU A 44 -0.88 -2.41 -9.39
C GLU A 44 0.06 -1.19 -9.28
N ALA A 45 0.62 -0.93 -8.09
CA ALA A 45 1.42 0.25 -7.83
C ALA A 45 2.88 0.12 -8.31
N LEU A 46 3.42 -1.09 -8.36
CA LEU A 46 4.81 -1.36 -8.70
C LEU A 46 4.88 -2.41 -9.81
N ASN A 47 5.67 -2.11 -10.84
CA ASN A 47 6.02 -3.12 -11.84
C ASN A 47 7.09 -4.06 -11.26
N ALA A 48 7.42 -5.14 -11.99
CA ALA A 48 8.38 -6.14 -11.50
C ALA A 48 9.78 -5.56 -11.23
N GLU A 49 10.22 -4.59 -12.02
CA GLU A 49 11.54 -3.97 -11.95
C GLU A 49 11.64 -3.01 -10.75
N SER A 50 10.59 -2.22 -10.51
CA SER A 50 10.55 -1.22 -9.43
C SER A 50 10.22 -1.83 -8.06
N ARG A 51 9.90 -3.13 -7.98
CA ARG A 51 9.43 -3.74 -6.73
C ARG A 51 10.50 -3.79 -5.65
N ALA A 52 11.76 -4.04 -6.01
CA ALA A 52 12.85 -4.16 -5.04
C ALA A 52 13.15 -2.81 -4.36
N GLU A 53 13.05 -1.71 -5.11
CA GLU A 53 13.38 -0.37 -4.65
C GLU A 53 12.15 0.42 -4.15
N GLY A 54 10.95 0.07 -4.63
CA GLY A 54 9.70 0.77 -4.33
C GLY A 54 8.87 0.16 -3.21
N LEU A 55 9.28 -0.96 -2.61
CA LEU A 55 8.57 -1.62 -1.52
C LEU A 55 9.42 -1.73 -0.26
N THR A 56 9.05 -0.97 0.77
CA THR A 56 9.59 -1.12 2.13
C THR A 56 8.58 -1.84 3.01
N GLN A 57 9.04 -2.85 3.75
CA GLN A 57 8.25 -3.54 4.78
C GLN A 57 8.77 -3.16 6.16
N ILE A 58 7.87 -2.68 7.02
CA ILE A 58 8.20 -2.16 8.34
C ILE A 58 7.33 -2.86 9.39
N ASP A 59 7.95 -3.25 10.50
CA ASP A 59 7.26 -3.74 11.69
C ASP A 59 7.14 -2.61 12.73
N LEU A 60 5.94 -2.39 13.24
CA LEU A 60 5.68 -1.37 14.25
C LEU A 60 6.14 -1.78 15.66
N GLU A 61 6.48 -3.05 15.88
CA GLU A 61 7.15 -3.49 17.10
C GLU A 61 8.63 -3.06 17.14
N GLU A 62 9.24 -2.84 15.98
CA GLU A 62 10.66 -2.49 15.85
C GLU A 62 10.90 -1.04 15.41
N THR A 63 9.94 -0.42 14.71
CA THR A 63 10.08 0.93 14.13
C THR A 63 8.93 1.83 14.57
N SER A 64 9.25 3.05 15.00
CA SER A 64 8.21 3.98 15.46
C SER A 64 7.38 4.55 14.29
N LEU A 65 6.08 4.76 14.51
CA LEU A 65 5.23 5.41 13.50
C LEU A 65 5.77 6.79 13.07
N ARG A 66 6.45 7.51 13.98
CA ARG A 66 7.07 8.80 13.67
C ARG A 66 8.15 8.64 12.60
N GLU A 67 9.07 7.68 12.77
CA GLU A 67 10.14 7.42 11.80
C GLU A 67 9.57 7.09 10.42
N ILE A 68 8.52 6.26 10.36
CA ILE A 68 7.85 5.90 9.11
C ILE A 68 7.26 7.14 8.41
N LEU A 69 6.61 8.03 9.16
CA LEU A 69 6.01 9.24 8.60
C LEU A 69 7.06 10.31 8.24
N ASP A 70 8.20 10.32 8.92
CA ASP A 70 9.33 11.19 8.59
C ASP A 70 10.05 10.69 7.32
N ASP A 71 10.13 9.38 7.09
CA ASP A 71 10.64 8.78 5.84
C ASP A 71 9.67 8.99 4.67
N ALA A 72 8.37 8.72 4.85
CA ALA A 72 7.36 8.83 3.81
C ALA A 72 7.14 10.27 3.27
N ARG A 73 7.58 11.30 3.99
CA ARG A 73 7.56 12.70 3.52
C ARG A 73 8.84 13.11 2.78
N SER A 74 9.86 12.26 2.77
CA SER A 74 11.07 12.53 2.00
C SER A 74 10.73 12.52 0.50
N LEU A 75 11.36 13.41 -0.26
CA LEU A 75 11.14 13.46 -1.70
C LEU A 75 11.81 12.26 -2.36
N SER A 76 11.09 11.59 -3.25
CA SER A 76 11.65 10.50 -4.04
C SER A 76 12.75 11.02 -4.96
N LEU A 77 13.91 10.34 -4.94
CA LEU A 77 15.02 10.60 -5.86
C LEU A 77 14.74 10.13 -7.30
N PHE A 78 13.66 9.38 -7.49
CA PHE A 78 13.31 8.72 -8.76
C PHE A 78 12.08 9.35 -9.44
N THR A 79 11.65 10.53 -8.98
CA THR A 79 10.56 11.30 -9.60
C THR A 79 11.15 12.58 -10.20
N PRO A 80 10.84 12.93 -11.47
CA PRO A 80 11.28 14.20 -12.06
C PRO A 80 10.73 15.43 -11.32
#